data_AF-A0A3D5HRN3-F1
#
_entry.id   AF-A0A3D5HRN3-F1
#
_cell.length_a   1.000
_cell.length_b   1.000
_cell.length_c   1.000
_cell.angle_alpha   90.00
_cell.angle_beta   90.00
_cell.angle_gamma   90.00
#
_symmetry.space_group_name_H-M   'P 1'
#
loop_
_entity.id
_entity.type
_entity.pdbx_description
1 polymer ?
#
loop_
_entity_poly.entity_id
_entity_poly.type
_entity_poly.pdbx_seq_one_letter_code
_entity_poly.pdbx_strand_id
1 'polypeptide(L)'
;FGGNTEERELSDHGLMLWGNGQYQFAEAAMGYSSSLDWLSYQQRGWSDPHVVGYSESHDEERMLYKLLQFGNDGPGHDTQQPEVAYDRAEAANAIFFSIPGPKMMWQFQELGYDFSINYCINGGNSPNCRLDPKPIRWDYAEVEGRRQLYAVISALTHLKKSYPTFATTDFHFLDQSYYKRIKLNHSDMNAVTMANFRVESDAVDPSFQSTGTWYEYFTGDSLNVTNVNENISLAPGEYRIYTDQHITPPESFYVGTSDLGVINVELYPNPIGSSERLSLIHSELSDIREASVIDQMGRSSEISYDYDGYELTLDTANISSNGIYYIRIVTSDKIYLARVVKI
;
A
#
# COMPACT_ATOMS: atom_id res chain seq x y z
N PHE A 1 30.69 3.77 -17.03
CA PHE A 1 30.74 4.77 -15.94
C PHE A 1 31.91 4.42 -15.03
N GLY A 2 32.64 5.39 -14.48
CA GLY A 2 33.99 5.20 -13.88
C GLY A 2 34.03 4.61 -12.48
N GLY A 3 33.09 3.72 -12.18
CA GLY A 3 33.09 2.88 -10.99
C GLY A 3 32.76 3.62 -9.70
N ASN A 4 32.44 2.86 -8.66
CA ASN A 4 31.99 3.41 -7.37
C ASN A 4 33.03 4.33 -6.70
N THR A 5 34.32 4.20 -7.03
CA THR A 5 35.36 5.09 -6.49
C THR A 5 35.23 6.52 -6.99
N GLU A 6 35.06 6.72 -8.31
CA GLU A 6 34.84 8.06 -8.89
C GLU A 6 33.51 8.64 -8.41
N GLU A 7 32.45 7.83 -8.41
CA GLU A 7 31.13 8.26 -7.95
C GLU A 7 31.15 8.71 -6.49
N ARG A 8 31.88 8.01 -5.62
CA ARG A 8 32.04 8.43 -4.22
C ARG A 8 32.73 9.78 -4.11
N GLU A 9 33.83 10.01 -4.83
CA GLU A 9 34.55 11.30 -4.79
C GLU A 9 33.65 12.45 -5.26
N LEU A 10 32.88 12.25 -6.34
CA LEU A 10 31.90 13.24 -6.80
C LEU A 10 30.79 13.47 -5.78
N SER A 11 30.30 12.41 -5.13
CA SER A 11 29.31 12.50 -4.05
C SER A 11 29.84 13.32 -2.86
N ASP A 12 31.09 13.10 -2.44
CA ASP A 12 31.73 13.86 -1.35
C ASP A 12 31.90 15.35 -1.73
N HIS A 13 31.91 15.67 -3.03
CA HIS A 13 31.84 17.04 -3.55
C HIS A 13 30.41 17.59 -3.72
N GLY A 14 29.40 16.88 -3.25
CA GLY A 14 27.99 17.30 -3.23
C GLY A 14 27.20 16.96 -4.49
N LEU A 15 27.74 16.14 -5.40
CA LEU A 15 26.97 15.69 -6.56
C LEU A 15 26.02 14.55 -6.18
N MET A 16 24.77 14.68 -6.62
CA MET A 16 23.82 13.57 -6.59
C MET A 16 23.98 12.70 -7.84
N LEU A 17 24.06 11.38 -7.65
CA LEU A 17 24.40 10.42 -8.71
C LEU A 17 23.36 9.33 -8.82
N TRP A 18 23.12 8.86 -10.04
CA TRP A 18 22.09 7.86 -10.33
C TRP A 18 22.45 6.49 -9.75
N GLY A 19 21.53 5.92 -8.97
CA GLY A 19 21.64 4.57 -8.44
C GLY A 19 20.67 3.63 -9.15
N ASN A 20 21.18 2.80 -10.06
CA ASN A 20 20.36 1.80 -10.74
C ASN A 20 20.04 0.62 -9.81
N GLY A 21 18.77 0.44 -9.48
CA GLY A 21 18.24 -0.71 -8.76
C GLY A 21 17.37 -1.62 -9.61
N GLN A 22 17.09 -1.29 -10.88
CA GLN A 22 16.01 -1.89 -11.65
C GLN A 22 16.10 -3.42 -11.69
N TYR A 23 17.25 -3.97 -12.09
CA TYR A 23 17.40 -5.41 -12.24
C TYR A 23 17.07 -6.13 -10.94
N GLN A 24 17.69 -5.70 -9.84
CA GLN A 24 17.56 -6.36 -8.54
C GLN A 24 16.14 -6.23 -7.96
N PHE A 25 15.53 -5.05 -8.06
CA PHE A 25 14.16 -4.84 -7.61
C PHE A 25 13.16 -5.65 -8.43
N ALA A 26 13.36 -5.77 -9.75
CA ALA A 26 12.50 -6.61 -10.57
C ALA A 26 12.67 -8.11 -10.28
N GLU A 27 13.89 -8.60 -10.04
CA GLU A 27 14.12 -9.99 -9.61
C GLU A 27 13.43 -10.27 -8.26
N ALA A 28 13.55 -9.36 -7.29
CA ALA A 28 12.83 -9.46 -6.00
C ALA A 28 11.32 -9.55 -6.21
N ALA A 29 10.75 -8.60 -6.95
CA ALA A 29 9.32 -8.55 -7.22
C ALA A 29 8.84 -9.85 -7.88
N MET A 30 9.56 -10.35 -8.89
CA MET A 30 9.27 -11.63 -9.57
C MET A 30 9.38 -12.87 -8.68
N GLY A 31 9.96 -12.77 -7.48
CA GLY A 31 10.11 -13.91 -6.59
C GLY A 31 11.41 -14.69 -6.76
N TYR A 32 12.45 -14.03 -7.27
CA TYR A 32 13.81 -14.55 -7.36
C TYR A 32 14.73 -13.92 -6.32
N SER A 33 15.82 -14.65 -5.98
CA SER A 33 16.83 -14.15 -5.05
C SER A 33 17.53 -12.94 -5.65
N SER A 34 17.64 -11.87 -4.88
CA SER A 34 18.21 -10.59 -5.31
C SER A 34 18.80 -9.82 -4.13
N SER A 35 19.56 -8.77 -4.45
CA SER A 35 20.14 -7.87 -3.46
C SER A 35 19.83 -6.41 -3.80
N LEU A 36 19.11 -5.75 -2.89
CA LEU A 36 18.58 -4.38 -3.01
C LEU A 36 19.42 -3.36 -2.25
N ASP A 37 20.37 -3.81 -1.43
CA ASP A 37 21.22 -2.99 -0.58
C ASP A 37 22.11 -1.99 -1.36
N TRP A 38 22.37 -2.22 -2.64
CA TRP A 38 23.17 -1.33 -3.48
C TRP A 38 22.54 0.06 -3.70
N LEU A 39 21.26 0.24 -3.37
CA LEU A 39 20.65 1.57 -3.30
C LEU A 39 20.95 2.32 -2.00
N SER A 40 21.51 1.65 -0.99
CA SER A 40 22.03 2.28 0.22
C SER A 40 23.39 2.91 -0.04
N TYR A 41 23.51 4.21 0.23
CA TYR A 41 24.78 4.91 0.17
C TYR A 41 25.81 4.33 1.16
N GLN A 42 25.37 3.80 2.30
CA GLN A 42 26.25 3.13 3.27
C GLN A 42 26.87 1.86 2.70
N GLN A 43 26.09 1.08 1.93
CA GLN A 43 26.60 -0.12 1.26
C GLN A 43 27.62 0.21 0.17
N ARG A 44 27.48 1.40 -0.45
CA ARG A 44 28.47 1.94 -1.39
C ARG A 44 29.69 2.56 -0.70
N GLY A 45 29.67 2.68 0.63
CA GLY A 45 30.72 3.34 1.40
C GLY A 45 30.81 4.85 1.15
N TRP A 46 29.68 5.49 0.84
CA TRP A 46 29.59 6.94 0.66
C TRP A 46 29.28 7.61 1.99
N SER A 47 29.72 8.87 2.14
CA SER A 47 29.52 9.65 3.37
C SER A 47 28.11 10.21 3.48
N ASP A 48 27.51 10.56 2.33
CA ASP A 48 26.24 11.26 2.23
C ASP A 48 25.22 10.46 1.41
N PRO A 49 23.91 10.62 1.67
CA PRO A 49 22.83 9.97 0.93
C PRO A 49 22.60 10.61 -0.44
N HIS A 50 23.64 10.72 -1.27
CA HIS A 50 23.58 11.34 -2.61
C HIS A 50 23.27 10.36 -3.75
N VAL A 51 22.89 9.12 -3.42
CA VAL A 51 22.42 8.14 -4.41
C VAL A 51 20.97 8.44 -4.77
N VAL A 52 20.72 8.93 -5.99
CA VAL A 52 19.38 9.06 -6.58
C VAL A 52 18.94 7.69 -7.07
N GLY A 53 18.39 6.90 -6.16
CA GLY A 53 17.96 5.53 -6.44
C GLY A 53 16.73 5.48 -7.32
N TYR A 54 16.69 4.53 -8.26
CA TYR A 54 15.52 4.22 -9.07
C TYR A 54 15.35 2.70 -9.25
N SER A 55 14.10 2.25 -9.27
CA SER A 55 13.73 0.86 -9.55
C SER A 55 13.13 0.65 -10.94
N GLU A 56 12.81 1.74 -11.65
CA GLU A 56 12.44 1.76 -13.06
C GLU A 56 13.01 2.99 -13.75
N SER A 57 13.21 2.90 -15.06
CA SER A 57 13.63 4.04 -15.88
C SER A 57 13.23 3.83 -17.35
N HIS A 58 13.47 4.84 -18.17
CA HIS A 58 13.32 4.76 -19.63
C HIS A 58 14.32 3.81 -20.32
N ASP A 59 15.38 3.39 -19.64
CA ASP A 59 16.46 2.57 -20.18
C ASP A 59 16.42 1.09 -19.75
N GLU A 60 15.45 0.70 -18.94
CA GLU A 60 15.32 -0.69 -18.50
C GLU A 60 13.89 -1.19 -18.65
N GLU A 61 13.74 -2.51 -18.70
CA GLU A 61 12.41 -3.11 -18.78
C GLU A 61 11.64 -2.87 -17.48
N ARG A 62 10.32 -2.73 -17.59
CA ARG A 62 9.47 -2.33 -16.45
C ARG A 62 9.24 -3.48 -15.50
N MET A 63 9.10 -3.17 -14.20
CA MET A 63 8.93 -4.18 -13.16
C MET A 63 7.65 -4.98 -13.39
N LEU A 64 6.53 -4.31 -13.66
CA LEU A 64 5.26 -5.01 -13.86
C LEU A 64 5.26 -5.84 -15.15
N TYR A 65 5.86 -5.35 -16.23
CA TYR A 65 6.03 -6.18 -17.43
C TYR A 65 6.86 -7.44 -17.12
N LYS A 66 7.97 -7.32 -16.38
CA LYS A 66 8.77 -8.48 -16.00
C LYS A 66 7.99 -9.47 -15.12
N LEU A 67 7.26 -8.99 -14.12
CA LEU A 67 6.35 -9.80 -13.29
C LEU A 67 5.38 -10.63 -14.14
N LEU A 68 4.63 -9.97 -15.02
CA LEU A 68 3.58 -10.62 -15.82
C LEU A 68 4.12 -11.61 -16.87
N GLN A 69 5.40 -11.54 -17.24
CA GLN A 69 5.97 -12.37 -18.31
C GLN A 69 6.94 -13.43 -17.81
N PHE A 70 7.64 -13.15 -16.71
CA PHE A 70 8.78 -13.93 -16.23
C PHE A 70 8.73 -14.13 -14.72
N GLY A 71 7.61 -13.82 -14.07
CA GLY A 71 7.41 -14.03 -12.64
C GLY A 71 7.56 -15.51 -12.25
N ASN A 72 8.08 -15.73 -11.05
CA ASN A 72 8.13 -17.04 -10.43
C ASN A 72 6.74 -17.43 -9.88
N ASP A 73 6.53 -18.72 -9.65
CA ASP A 73 5.32 -19.26 -9.07
C ASP A 73 5.63 -20.29 -7.96
N GLY A 74 4.67 -20.45 -7.06
CA GLY A 74 4.70 -21.39 -5.95
C GLY A 74 3.30 -21.86 -5.57
N PRO A 75 3.17 -22.74 -4.56
CA PRO A 75 1.87 -23.28 -4.15
C PRO A 75 0.88 -22.18 -3.76
N GLY A 76 -0.13 -21.94 -4.59
CA GLY A 76 -1.17 -20.94 -4.34
C GLY A 76 -0.72 -19.48 -4.51
N HIS A 77 0.46 -19.24 -5.09
CA HIS A 77 0.99 -17.89 -5.32
C HIS A 77 1.74 -17.81 -6.66
N ASP A 78 1.15 -17.16 -7.65
CA ASP A 78 1.72 -16.98 -8.99
C ASP A 78 1.92 -15.48 -9.25
N THR A 79 3.18 -15.05 -9.33
CA THR A 79 3.52 -13.63 -9.50
C THR A 79 3.24 -13.09 -10.90
N GLN A 80 2.86 -13.95 -11.86
CA GLN A 80 2.42 -13.54 -13.19
C GLN A 80 0.93 -13.13 -13.21
N GLN A 81 0.17 -13.46 -12.16
CA GLN A 81 -1.23 -13.02 -12.06
C GLN A 81 -1.29 -11.52 -11.76
N PRO A 82 -2.16 -10.74 -12.44
CA PRO A 82 -2.18 -9.28 -12.29
C PRO A 82 -2.29 -8.78 -10.84
N GLU A 83 -3.25 -9.29 -10.06
CA GLU A 83 -3.44 -8.86 -8.67
C GLU A 83 -2.22 -9.18 -7.80
N VAL A 84 -1.68 -10.38 -7.94
CA VAL A 84 -0.44 -10.76 -7.24
C VAL A 84 0.71 -9.87 -7.69
N ALA A 85 0.86 -9.60 -8.98
CA ALA A 85 1.92 -8.74 -9.51
C ALA A 85 1.85 -7.31 -8.94
N TYR A 86 0.65 -6.76 -8.72
CA TYR A 86 0.49 -5.48 -8.05
C TYR A 86 0.99 -5.55 -6.60
N ASP A 87 0.56 -6.55 -5.82
CA ASP A 87 1.04 -6.75 -4.44
C ASP A 87 2.57 -6.91 -4.36
N ARG A 88 3.17 -7.61 -5.33
CA ARG A 88 4.62 -7.75 -5.44
C ARG A 88 5.33 -6.43 -5.73
N ALA A 89 4.72 -5.58 -6.56
CA ALA A 89 5.23 -4.24 -6.82
C ALA A 89 5.10 -3.35 -5.58
N GLU A 90 4.05 -3.50 -4.78
CA GLU A 90 3.91 -2.82 -3.49
C GLU A 90 5.03 -3.18 -2.53
N ALA A 91 5.29 -4.47 -2.32
CA ALA A 91 6.36 -4.97 -1.46
C ALA A 91 7.74 -4.42 -1.88
N ALA A 92 8.01 -4.41 -3.19
CA ALA A 92 9.23 -3.82 -3.76
C ALA A 92 9.33 -2.32 -3.45
N ASN A 93 8.24 -1.58 -3.60
CA ASN A 93 8.22 -0.15 -3.31
C ASN A 93 8.30 0.16 -1.80
N ALA A 94 7.73 -0.67 -0.93
CA ALA A 94 7.83 -0.52 0.52
C ALA A 94 9.30 -0.51 0.98
N ILE A 95 10.10 -1.45 0.47
CA ILE A 95 11.55 -1.46 0.69
C ILE A 95 12.23 -0.27 0.02
N PHE A 96 11.91 0.01 -1.25
CA PHE A 96 12.53 1.11 -2.02
C PHE A 96 12.42 2.47 -1.32
N PHE A 97 11.22 2.85 -0.86
CA PHE A 97 11.01 4.15 -0.20
C PHE A 97 11.59 4.20 1.22
N SER A 98 11.73 3.05 1.87
CA SER A 98 12.33 2.92 3.19
C SER A 98 13.86 3.02 3.18
N ILE A 99 14.54 2.86 2.03
CA ILE A 99 15.98 3.13 1.91
C ILE A 99 16.21 4.66 1.95
N PRO A 100 17.00 5.19 2.92
CA PRO A 100 17.29 6.63 2.98
C PRO A 100 17.94 7.18 1.71
N GLY A 101 17.81 8.49 1.50
CA GLY A 101 18.29 9.19 0.30
C GLY A 101 17.23 9.39 -0.80
N PRO A 102 17.55 10.21 -1.82
CA PRO A 102 16.62 10.62 -2.87
C PRO A 102 16.18 9.43 -3.72
N LYS A 103 14.96 9.52 -4.24
CA LYS A 103 14.32 8.48 -5.05
C LYS A 103 13.74 9.11 -6.31
N MET A 104 13.93 8.44 -7.44
CA MET A 104 13.29 8.78 -8.70
C MET A 104 12.27 7.69 -9.01
N MET A 105 11.05 8.11 -9.37
CA MET A 105 10.01 7.25 -9.91
C MET A 105 9.87 7.52 -11.40
N TRP A 106 9.72 6.46 -12.18
CA TRP A 106 9.44 6.57 -13.60
C TRP A 106 7.95 6.64 -13.88
N GLN A 107 7.57 7.32 -14.96
CA GLN A 107 6.16 7.58 -15.28
C GLN A 107 5.32 6.29 -15.33
N PHE A 108 4.17 6.30 -14.64
CA PHE A 108 3.23 5.19 -14.52
C PHE A 108 3.74 3.97 -13.73
N GLN A 109 4.93 4.02 -13.11
CA GLN A 109 5.36 3.01 -12.15
C GLN A 109 4.33 2.85 -11.02
N GLU A 110 3.73 3.96 -10.59
CA GLU A 110 2.71 4.04 -9.54
C GLU A 110 1.38 3.37 -9.91
N LEU A 111 1.16 3.08 -11.20
CA LEU A 111 -0.02 2.39 -11.71
C LEU A 111 0.34 1.03 -12.33
N GLY A 112 1.58 0.56 -12.10
CA GLY A 112 2.07 -0.73 -12.57
C GLY A 112 2.21 -0.81 -14.09
N TYR A 113 2.88 0.13 -14.72
CA TYR A 113 2.95 0.13 -16.20
C TYR A 113 3.61 -1.12 -16.78
N ASP A 114 2.89 -1.81 -17.66
CA ASP A 114 3.17 -3.18 -18.12
C ASP A 114 3.46 -3.28 -19.61
N PHE A 115 3.61 -2.19 -20.34
CA PHE A 115 4.11 -2.28 -21.70
C PHE A 115 5.62 -2.54 -21.67
N SER A 116 6.10 -3.38 -22.60
CA SER A 116 7.53 -3.55 -22.78
C SER A 116 8.19 -2.22 -23.14
N ILE A 117 9.45 -2.05 -22.73
CA ILE A 117 10.32 -0.97 -23.22
C ILE A 117 10.42 -0.97 -24.76
N ASN A 118 10.24 -2.12 -25.39
CA ASN A 118 10.28 -2.32 -26.84
C ASN A 118 8.90 -2.26 -27.51
N TYR A 119 7.85 -1.80 -26.81
CA TYR A 119 6.51 -1.68 -27.41
C TYR A 119 6.49 -0.62 -28.53
N CYS A 120 5.92 -0.99 -29.67
CA CYS A 120 5.77 -0.15 -30.85
C CYS A 120 4.47 0.64 -30.84
N ILE A 121 4.50 1.87 -31.37
CA ILE A 121 3.30 2.74 -31.43
C ILE A 121 2.14 2.10 -32.20
N ASN A 122 2.46 1.25 -33.20
CA ASN A 122 1.47 0.53 -34.02
C ASN A 122 1.09 -0.84 -33.43
N GLY A 123 1.52 -1.15 -32.21
CA GLY A 123 1.35 -2.44 -31.54
C GLY A 123 2.49 -3.42 -31.78
N GLY A 124 2.59 -4.42 -30.91
CA GLY A 124 3.67 -5.42 -30.89
C GLY A 124 4.95 -4.94 -30.21
N ASN A 125 5.93 -5.84 -30.12
CA ASN A 125 7.22 -5.58 -29.48
C ASN A 125 8.37 -5.76 -30.48
N SER A 126 9.24 -4.76 -30.57
CA SER A 126 10.46 -4.80 -31.41
C SER A 126 11.56 -3.95 -30.79
N PRO A 127 12.83 -4.40 -30.78
CA PRO A 127 13.96 -3.60 -30.28
C PRO A 127 14.09 -2.22 -30.94
N ASN A 128 13.61 -2.07 -32.19
CA ASN A 128 13.65 -0.80 -32.91
C ASN A 128 12.64 0.24 -32.38
N CYS A 129 11.66 -0.20 -31.58
CA CYS A 129 10.61 0.63 -31.03
C CYS A 129 10.92 1.15 -29.64
N ARG A 130 12.16 1.00 -29.16
CA ARG A 130 12.56 1.45 -27.82
C ARG A 130 12.25 2.93 -27.57
N LEU A 131 12.53 3.76 -28.58
CA LEU A 131 12.29 5.20 -28.56
C LEU A 131 10.88 5.60 -29.01
N ASP A 132 10.03 4.64 -29.40
CA ASP A 132 8.66 4.95 -29.80
C ASP A 132 7.86 5.47 -28.60
N PRO A 133 6.93 6.41 -28.81
CA PRO A 133 5.97 6.82 -27.79
C PRO A 133 5.20 5.61 -27.26
N LYS A 134 5.16 5.49 -25.93
CA LYS A 134 4.43 4.42 -25.24
C LYS A 134 3.01 4.91 -24.89
N PRO A 135 1.98 4.03 -24.90
CA PRO A 135 0.60 4.43 -24.64
C PRO A 135 0.42 5.13 -23.29
N ILE A 136 -0.33 6.24 -23.25
CA ILE A 136 -0.71 6.86 -21.98
C ILE A 136 -1.89 6.07 -21.39
N ARG A 137 -1.78 5.60 -20.14
CA ARG A 137 -2.76 4.70 -19.51
C ARG A 137 -3.37 5.27 -18.23
N TRP A 138 -4.09 6.38 -18.35
CA TRP A 138 -4.86 6.92 -17.22
C TRP A 138 -5.99 5.98 -16.78
N ASP A 139 -6.50 5.15 -17.70
CA ASP A 139 -7.49 4.11 -17.43
C ASP A 139 -7.01 3.05 -16.42
N TYR A 140 -5.70 2.96 -16.16
CA TYR A 140 -5.18 2.10 -15.10
C TYR A 140 -5.67 2.49 -13.71
N ALA A 141 -6.01 3.75 -13.47
CA ALA A 141 -6.55 4.17 -12.17
C ALA A 141 -7.96 3.59 -11.89
N GLU A 142 -8.64 3.08 -12.92
CA GLU A 142 -9.97 2.47 -12.79
C GLU A 142 -9.91 0.97 -12.46
N VAL A 143 -8.71 0.37 -12.52
CA VAL A 143 -8.48 -1.03 -12.13
C VAL A 143 -8.14 -1.06 -10.64
N GLU A 144 -8.90 -1.85 -9.87
CA GLU A 144 -8.82 -1.87 -8.41
C GLU A 144 -7.40 -2.12 -7.88
N GLY A 145 -6.73 -3.20 -8.29
CA GLY A 145 -5.37 -3.50 -7.85
C GLY A 145 -4.32 -2.46 -8.24
N ARG A 146 -4.51 -1.75 -9.36
CA ARG A 146 -3.62 -0.66 -9.78
C ARG A 146 -3.86 0.62 -8.98
N ARG A 147 -5.12 0.91 -8.66
CA ARG A 147 -5.50 2.01 -7.77
C ARG A 147 -4.97 1.76 -6.35
N GLN A 148 -4.99 0.50 -5.91
CA GLN A 148 -4.39 0.04 -4.68
C GLN A 148 -2.87 0.29 -4.68
N LEU A 149 -2.15 -0.19 -5.71
CA LEU A 149 -0.71 0.09 -5.87
C LEU A 149 -0.39 1.59 -5.84
N TYR A 150 -1.21 2.41 -6.52
CA TYR A 150 -1.09 3.87 -6.50
C TYR A 150 -1.25 4.43 -5.10
N ALA A 151 -2.26 3.98 -4.35
CA ALA A 151 -2.50 4.41 -2.99
C ALA A 151 -1.33 4.01 -2.07
N VAL A 152 -0.78 2.80 -2.20
CA VAL A 152 0.38 2.34 -1.42
C VAL A 152 1.61 3.19 -1.72
N ILE A 153 1.92 3.43 -3.00
CA ILE A 153 3.05 4.30 -3.37
C ILE A 153 2.83 5.75 -2.89
N SER A 154 1.59 6.25 -2.93
CA SER A 154 1.24 7.55 -2.35
C SER A 154 1.48 7.59 -0.83
N ALA A 155 1.07 6.56 -0.10
CA ALA A 155 1.29 6.45 1.34
C ALA A 155 2.78 6.32 1.69
N LEU A 156 3.56 5.57 0.91
CA LEU A 156 5.01 5.42 1.08
C LEU A 156 5.77 6.72 0.79
N THR A 157 5.38 7.44 -0.27
CA THR A 157 5.99 8.75 -0.58
C THR A 157 5.62 9.82 0.44
N HIS A 158 4.39 9.78 0.97
CA HIS A 158 3.99 10.62 2.10
C HIS A 158 4.83 10.29 3.33
N LEU A 159 4.92 9.02 3.72
CA LEU A 159 5.71 8.54 4.84
C LEU A 159 7.17 9.05 4.77
N LYS A 160 7.79 8.89 3.60
CA LYS A 160 9.16 9.36 3.35
C LYS A 160 9.34 10.87 3.49
N LYS A 161 8.35 11.66 3.08
CA LYS A 161 8.43 13.13 3.07
C LYS A 161 8.03 13.77 4.40
N SER A 162 7.13 13.13 5.12
CA SER A 162 6.52 13.69 6.33
C SER A 162 7.31 13.34 7.59
N TYR A 163 8.02 12.21 7.61
CA TYR A 163 8.67 11.71 8.81
C TYR A 163 10.20 11.67 8.64
N PRO A 164 10.97 12.43 9.45
CA PRO A 164 12.44 12.49 9.33
C PRO A 164 13.12 11.13 9.53
N THR A 165 12.47 10.20 10.22
CA THR A 165 12.90 8.80 10.36
C THR A 165 13.23 8.14 9.02
N PHE A 166 12.50 8.43 7.95
CA PHE A 166 12.72 7.85 6.61
C PHE A 166 13.80 8.57 5.78
N ALA A 167 14.42 9.58 6.37
CA ALA A 167 15.60 10.28 5.88
C ALA A 167 16.80 10.14 6.85
N THR A 168 16.69 9.30 7.89
CA THR A 168 17.76 9.11 8.88
C THR A 168 19.05 8.59 8.26
N THR A 169 20.18 8.98 8.86
CA THR A 169 21.49 8.39 8.56
C THR A 169 21.80 7.19 9.45
N ASP A 170 21.04 6.97 10.52
CA ASP A 170 21.15 5.82 11.40
C ASP A 170 20.09 4.77 11.04
N PHE A 171 20.49 3.87 10.14
CA PHE A 171 19.64 2.79 9.69
C PHE A 171 20.46 1.52 9.48
N HIS A 172 19.78 0.38 9.49
CA HIS A 172 20.38 -0.91 9.21
C HIS A 172 19.53 -1.67 8.20
N PHE A 173 20.12 -1.97 7.04
CA PHE A 173 19.49 -2.77 6.01
C PHE A 173 20.02 -4.21 6.08
N LEU A 174 19.14 -5.13 6.44
CA LEU A 174 19.36 -6.56 6.31
C LEU A 174 18.78 -7.05 4.98
N ASP A 175 19.66 -7.49 4.10
CA ASP A 175 19.34 -7.99 2.77
C ASP A 175 19.78 -9.46 2.65
N GLN A 176 18.84 -10.39 2.80
CA GLN A 176 19.11 -11.82 2.76
C GLN A 176 18.31 -12.51 1.66
N SER A 177 18.70 -12.25 0.41
CA SER A 177 18.16 -12.88 -0.81
C SER A 177 16.67 -12.65 -1.08
N TYR A 178 15.78 -13.23 -0.29
CA TYR A 178 14.33 -13.11 -0.46
C TYR A 178 13.68 -12.25 0.61
N TYR A 179 14.20 -12.22 1.82
CA TYR A 179 13.68 -11.32 2.83
C TYR A 179 14.52 -10.05 2.90
N LYS A 180 13.83 -8.95 3.17
CA LYS A 180 14.43 -7.63 3.29
C LYS A 180 13.90 -6.97 4.55
N ARG A 181 14.78 -6.35 5.33
CA ARG A 181 14.40 -5.57 6.51
C ARG A 181 15.22 -4.30 6.60
N ILE A 182 14.55 -3.18 6.83
CA ILE A 182 15.21 -1.89 7.09
C ILE A 182 14.75 -1.39 8.45
N LYS A 183 15.71 -1.27 9.37
CA LYS A 183 15.52 -0.58 10.65
C LYS A 183 15.93 0.88 10.49
N LEU A 184 15.05 1.80 10.85
CA LEU A 184 15.29 3.24 10.80
C LEU A 184 15.23 3.79 12.21
N ASN A 185 16.32 4.39 12.68
CA ASN A 185 16.42 4.96 14.01
C ASN A 185 16.29 6.48 13.95
N HIS A 186 15.44 7.05 14.80
CA HIS A 186 15.30 8.49 14.94
C HIS A 186 14.78 8.85 16.33
N SER A 187 15.07 10.06 16.81
CA SER A 187 14.62 10.52 18.13
C SER A 187 13.10 10.60 18.25
N ASP A 188 12.42 10.86 17.14
CA ASP A 188 10.98 11.14 17.12
C ASP A 188 10.15 9.87 16.97
N MET A 189 10.64 8.91 16.19
CA MET A 189 9.96 7.67 15.86
C MET A 189 10.95 6.66 15.28
N ASN A 190 10.98 5.44 15.81
CA ASN A 190 11.67 4.33 15.17
C ASN A 190 10.73 3.62 14.18
N ALA A 191 11.30 3.07 13.12
CA ALA A 191 10.54 2.29 12.15
C ALA A 191 11.27 1.00 11.76
N VAL A 192 10.49 -0.03 11.40
CA VAL A 192 10.95 -1.30 10.85
C VAL A 192 10.10 -1.65 9.64
N THR A 193 10.70 -1.62 8.45
CA THR A 193 10.07 -2.10 7.21
C THR A 193 10.56 -3.51 6.91
N MET A 194 9.66 -4.42 6.57
CA MET A 194 9.98 -5.80 6.19
C MET A 194 9.20 -6.23 4.95
N ALA A 195 9.78 -7.10 4.14
CA ALA A 195 9.10 -7.73 3.01
C ALA A 195 9.61 -9.16 2.78
N ASN A 196 8.69 -10.06 2.43
CA ASN A 196 8.98 -11.43 2.00
C ASN A 196 8.82 -11.56 0.47
N PHE A 197 9.95 -11.63 -0.25
CA PHE A 197 9.94 -11.85 -1.69
C PHE A 197 9.95 -13.34 -2.10
N ARG A 198 9.76 -14.30 -1.20
CA ARG A 198 9.49 -15.68 -1.63
C ARG A 198 8.09 -15.81 -2.25
N VAL A 199 7.89 -16.92 -2.97
CA VAL A 199 6.56 -17.42 -3.41
C VAL A 199 5.96 -18.41 -2.39
N GLU A 200 6.51 -18.44 -1.19
CA GLU A 200 6.07 -19.21 -0.02
C GLU A 200 6.20 -18.35 1.24
N SER A 201 5.51 -18.72 2.32
CA SER A 201 5.60 -18.00 3.59
C SER A 201 7.00 -18.11 4.19
N ASP A 202 7.46 -17.04 4.81
CA ASP A 202 8.76 -17.00 5.51
C ASP A 202 8.62 -16.26 6.84
N ALA A 203 9.53 -16.52 7.77
CA ALA A 203 9.54 -15.90 9.09
C ALA A 203 10.67 -14.88 9.17
N VAL A 204 10.34 -13.62 9.41
CA VAL A 204 11.30 -12.52 9.45
C VAL A 204 11.54 -12.08 10.89
N ASP A 205 12.80 -12.03 11.29
CA ASP A 205 13.20 -11.36 12.53
C ASP A 205 13.10 -9.83 12.33
N PRO A 206 12.16 -9.13 13.00
CA PRO A 206 12.04 -7.68 12.90
C PRO A 206 13.18 -6.93 13.61
N SER A 207 13.84 -7.56 14.60
CA SER A 207 14.82 -6.93 15.47
C SER A 207 14.39 -5.53 15.91
N PHE A 208 13.21 -5.41 16.53
CA PHE A 208 12.69 -4.11 16.98
C PHE A 208 13.70 -3.38 17.88
N GLN A 209 13.66 -2.05 17.87
CA GLN A 209 14.57 -1.22 18.65
C GLN A 209 14.29 -1.33 20.15
N SER A 210 13.04 -1.62 20.53
CA SER A 210 12.59 -1.79 21.91
C SER A 210 11.35 -2.67 22.00
N THR A 211 11.16 -3.28 23.17
CA THR A 211 9.87 -3.87 23.56
C THR A 211 8.83 -2.78 23.79
N GLY A 212 7.55 -3.13 23.69
CA GLY A 212 6.42 -2.21 23.88
C GLY A 212 5.45 -2.26 22.71
N THR A 213 4.56 -1.28 22.62
CA THR A 213 3.57 -1.19 21.55
C THR A 213 4.19 -0.60 20.29
N TRP A 214 4.04 -1.31 19.19
CA TRP A 214 4.33 -0.85 17.83
C TRP A 214 3.03 -0.81 17.03
N TYR A 215 2.98 -0.02 15.97
CA TYR A 215 1.80 0.17 15.11
C TYR A 215 2.15 -0.17 13.68
N GLU A 216 1.34 -1.02 13.04
CA GLU A 216 1.43 -1.29 11.60
C GLU A 216 0.91 -0.05 10.86
N TYR A 217 1.71 0.50 9.95
CA TYR A 217 1.45 1.79 9.33
C TYR A 217 0.15 1.78 8.54
N PHE A 218 -0.06 0.78 7.67
CA PHE A 218 -1.18 0.76 6.74
C PHE A 218 -2.51 0.47 7.43
N THR A 219 -2.53 -0.44 8.40
CA THR A 219 -3.78 -0.80 9.11
C THR A 219 -4.03 0.03 10.37
N GLY A 220 -2.99 0.62 10.96
CA GLY A 220 -3.06 1.27 12.27
C GLY A 220 -3.09 0.29 13.46
N ASP A 221 -3.07 -1.02 13.19
CA ASP A 221 -3.17 -2.03 14.25
C ASP A 221 -1.93 -2.03 15.14
N SER A 222 -2.15 -2.27 16.43
CA SER A 222 -1.07 -2.35 17.40
C SER A 222 -0.53 -3.77 17.56
N LEU A 223 0.79 -3.91 17.66
CA LEU A 223 1.52 -5.12 18.04
C LEU A 223 2.23 -4.87 19.38
N ASN A 224 1.96 -5.70 20.39
CA ASN A 224 2.71 -5.65 21.65
C ASN A 224 3.96 -6.53 21.57
N VAL A 225 5.12 -5.91 21.39
CA VAL A 225 6.42 -6.58 21.27
C VAL A 225 6.97 -6.90 22.66
N THR A 226 7.03 -8.18 23.00
CA THR A 226 7.62 -8.65 24.26
C THR A 226 9.05 -9.18 24.09
N ASN A 227 9.40 -9.63 22.88
CA ASN A 227 10.75 -9.97 22.46
C ASN A 227 11.05 -9.29 21.13
N VAL A 228 12.10 -8.46 21.11
CA VAL A 228 12.45 -7.68 19.92
C VAL A 228 12.88 -8.51 18.72
N ASN A 229 13.32 -9.76 18.94
CA ASN A 229 13.74 -10.68 17.88
C ASN A 229 12.73 -11.83 17.66
N GLU A 230 11.50 -11.68 18.13
CA GLU A 230 10.45 -12.65 17.86
C GLU A 230 10.07 -12.58 16.37
N ASN A 231 10.22 -13.71 15.67
CA ASN A 231 9.95 -13.77 14.24
C ASN A 231 8.47 -13.49 13.95
N ILE A 232 8.23 -12.69 12.91
CA ILE A 232 6.91 -12.44 12.34
C ILE A 232 6.78 -13.26 11.05
N SER A 233 5.75 -14.10 10.98
CA SER A 233 5.43 -14.84 9.75
C SER A 233 4.83 -13.89 8.72
N LEU A 234 5.40 -13.87 7.53
CA LEU A 234 4.90 -13.13 6.37
C LEU A 234 4.50 -14.12 5.29
N ALA A 235 3.29 -13.95 4.75
CA ALA A 235 2.82 -14.65 3.56
C ALA A 235 3.69 -14.31 2.34
N PRO A 236 3.58 -15.08 1.23
CA PRO A 236 4.33 -14.78 0.01
C PRO A 236 3.97 -13.38 -0.52
N GLY A 237 4.97 -12.52 -0.71
CA GLY A 237 4.77 -11.14 -1.16
C GLY A 237 4.31 -10.16 -0.09
N GLU A 238 4.08 -10.63 1.14
CA GLU A 238 3.65 -9.75 2.22
C GLU A 238 4.78 -8.81 2.66
N TYR A 239 4.39 -7.58 2.99
CA TYR A 239 5.25 -6.55 3.54
C TYR A 239 4.54 -5.85 4.69
N ARG A 240 5.32 -5.31 5.63
CA ARG A 240 4.80 -4.57 6.79
C ARG A 240 5.72 -3.41 7.12
N ILE A 241 5.14 -2.32 7.63
CA ILE A 241 5.91 -1.20 8.18
C ILE A 241 5.41 -0.97 9.60
N TYR A 242 6.28 -1.21 10.57
CA TYR A 242 5.99 -0.93 11.97
C TYR A 242 6.65 0.36 12.42
N THR A 243 5.93 1.12 13.24
CA THR A 243 6.43 2.34 13.90
C THR A 243 6.13 2.32 15.39
N ASP A 244 6.98 2.94 16.20
CA ASP A 244 6.77 3.03 17.66
C ASP A 244 5.94 4.26 18.08
N GLN A 245 5.46 5.03 17.10
CA GLN A 245 4.45 6.08 17.25
C GLN A 245 3.22 5.72 16.42
N HIS A 246 2.03 5.99 16.93
CA HIS A 246 0.81 5.71 16.18
C HIS A 246 0.62 6.72 15.05
N ILE A 247 0.94 6.29 13.83
CA ILE A 247 0.74 7.04 12.59
C ILE A 247 0.05 6.15 11.56
N THR A 248 -0.76 6.75 10.70
CA THR A 248 -1.44 6.07 9.59
C THR A 248 -1.29 6.87 8.30
N PRO A 249 -1.46 6.24 7.12
CA PRO A 249 -1.56 6.92 5.86
C PRO A 249 -2.60 8.06 5.88
N PRO A 250 -2.43 9.09 5.04
CA PRO A 250 -3.43 10.16 4.92
C PRO A 250 -4.83 9.61 4.58
N GLU A 251 -5.88 10.31 5.02
CA GLU A 251 -7.30 9.91 4.89
C GLU A 251 -7.78 9.57 3.46
N SER A 252 -6.98 9.79 2.41
CA SER A 252 -7.26 9.32 1.04
C SER A 252 -6.71 7.93 0.71
N PHE A 253 -6.11 7.23 1.68
CA PHE A 253 -5.61 5.86 1.58
C PHE A 253 -6.75 4.85 1.82
N TYR A 254 -7.81 4.93 1.02
CA TYR A 254 -8.81 3.87 0.97
C TYR A 254 -8.50 2.98 -0.22
N VAL A 255 -7.63 2.01 0.03
CA VAL A 255 -7.50 0.82 -0.80
C VAL A 255 -8.80 0.01 -0.61
N GLY A 256 -9.33 -0.56 -1.69
CA GLY A 256 -10.61 -1.28 -1.70
C GLY A 256 -10.74 -2.28 -0.56
N THR A 257 -11.92 -2.24 0.09
CA THR A 257 -12.33 -3.05 1.24
C THR A 257 -11.23 -3.31 2.28
N SER A 258 -10.90 -2.29 3.07
CA SER A 258 -10.84 -2.60 4.51
C SER A 258 -12.12 -3.40 4.81
N ASP A 259 -12.00 -4.62 5.30
CA ASP A 259 -13.11 -5.33 5.95
C ASP A 259 -13.53 -4.48 7.15
N LEU A 260 -14.18 -3.35 6.89
CA LEU A 260 -14.80 -2.52 7.91
C LEU A 260 -15.70 -3.49 8.64
N GLY A 261 -15.41 -3.73 9.92
CA GLY A 261 -16.12 -4.72 10.70
C GLY A 261 -17.62 -4.50 10.54
N VAL A 262 -18.32 -5.49 9.97
CA VAL A 262 -19.76 -5.38 9.74
C VAL A 262 -20.46 -5.63 11.06
N ILE A 263 -21.00 -4.58 11.65
CA ILE A 263 -21.81 -4.65 12.86
C ILE A 263 -23.28 -4.66 12.44
N ASN A 264 -23.99 -5.74 12.77
CA ASN A 264 -25.44 -5.76 12.61
C ASN A 264 -26.09 -4.94 13.73
N VAL A 265 -26.93 -3.98 13.37
CA VAL A 265 -27.65 -3.12 14.31
C VAL A 265 -29.15 -3.16 14.07
N GLU A 266 -29.90 -2.76 15.09
CA GLU A 266 -31.35 -2.62 15.00
C GLU A 266 -31.73 -1.14 14.93
N LEU A 267 -32.57 -0.80 13.96
CA LEU A 267 -33.15 0.53 13.81
C LEU A 267 -34.57 0.53 14.34
N TYR A 268 -34.97 1.65 14.95
CA TYR A 268 -36.30 1.81 15.53
C TYR A 268 -37.02 3.03 14.96
N PRO A 269 -38.33 2.97 14.68
CA PRO A 269 -39.19 1.79 14.75
C PRO A 269 -39.00 0.86 13.54
N ASN A 270 -39.02 -0.45 13.78
CA ASN A 270 -39.05 -1.48 12.74
C ASN A 270 -40.14 -2.50 13.09
N PRO A 271 -41.20 -2.66 12.28
CA PRO A 271 -41.40 -2.10 10.93
C PRO A 271 -41.60 -0.57 10.88
N ILE A 272 -41.18 0.04 9.76
CA ILE A 272 -41.49 1.44 9.42
C ILE A 272 -42.97 1.50 9.07
N GLY A 273 -43.77 2.14 9.93
CA GLY A 273 -45.17 2.43 9.65
C GLY A 273 -45.33 3.82 9.00
N SER A 274 -46.13 4.68 9.64
CA SER A 274 -46.33 6.08 9.28
C SER A 274 -45.19 7.02 9.72
N SER A 275 -44.21 6.51 10.47
CA SER A 275 -43.01 7.24 10.83
C SER A 275 -42.09 7.34 9.62
N GLU A 276 -41.72 8.56 9.23
CA GLU A 276 -40.76 8.81 8.16
C GLU A 276 -39.31 8.82 8.67
N ARG A 277 -39.07 8.36 9.91
CA ARG A 277 -37.74 8.39 10.53
C ARG A 277 -37.41 7.07 11.21
N LEU A 278 -36.14 6.68 11.10
CA LEU A 278 -35.51 5.58 11.83
C LEU A 278 -34.42 6.14 12.74
N SER A 279 -34.26 5.55 13.91
CA SER A 279 -33.26 5.92 14.90
C SER A 279 -32.31 4.77 15.20
N LEU A 280 -31.03 5.11 15.38
CA LEU A 280 -29.97 4.25 15.89
C LEU A 280 -29.31 4.93 17.09
N ILE A 281 -29.21 4.21 18.21
CA ILE A 281 -28.37 4.60 19.34
C ILE A 281 -27.32 3.50 19.50
N HIS A 282 -26.05 3.83 19.26
CA HIS A 282 -24.95 2.89 19.36
C HIS A 282 -23.71 3.61 19.91
N SER A 283 -23.14 3.11 21.01
CA SER A 283 -22.09 3.79 21.76
C SER A 283 -20.77 3.98 21.01
N GLU A 284 -20.54 3.21 19.95
CA GLU A 284 -19.35 3.28 19.11
C GLU A 284 -19.57 4.03 17.79
N LEU A 285 -20.80 4.47 17.51
CA LEU A 285 -21.08 5.18 16.27
C LEU A 285 -20.43 6.56 16.31
N SER A 286 -19.54 6.85 15.36
CA SER A 286 -18.91 8.15 15.22
C SER A 286 -18.50 8.37 13.76
N ASP A 287 -18.25 9.62 13.37
CA ASP A 287 -17.72 9.97 12.04
C ASP A 287 -18.45 9.32 10.85
N ILE A 288 -19.77 9.52 10.80
CA ILE A 288 -20.62 8.96 9.73
C ILE A 288 -20.25 9.63 8.40
N ARG A 289 -19.84 8.82 7.42
CA ARG A 289 -19.43 9.27 6.09
C ARG A 289 -20.54 9.10 5.07
N GLU A 290 -21.28 8.01 5.17
CA GLU A 290 -22.34 7.64 4.24
C GLU A 290 -23.48 6.93 4.98
N ALA A 291 -24.71 7.21 4.59
CA ALA A 291 -25.85 6.36 4.90
C ALA A 291 -26.62 6.06 3.60
N SER A 292 -26.95 4.80 3.37
CA SER A 292 -27.68 4.38 2.18
C SER A 292 -28.70 3.29 2.49
N VAL A 293 -29.76 3.24 1.67
CA VAL A 293 -30.77 2.18 1.66
C VAL A 293 -30.57 1.30 0.44
N ILE A 294 -30.65 0.00 0.65
CA ILE A 294 -30.49 -1.04 -0.37
C ILE A 294 -31.79 -1.86 -0.41
N ASP A 295 -32.37 -2.00 -1.60
CA ASP A 295 -33.58 -2.81 -1.80
C ASP A 295 -33.27 -4.29 -2.11
N GLN A 296 -34.33 -5.10 -2.26
CA GLN A 296 -34.19 -6.54 -2.55
C GLN A 296 -33.57 -6.85 -3.93
N MET A 297 -33.47 -5.85 -4.81
CA MET A 297 -32.85 -5.97 -6.13
C MET A 297 -31.39 -5.49 -6.10
N GLY A 298 -30.88 -5.09 -4.93
CA GLY A 298 -29.52 -4.59 -4.74
C GLY A 298 -29.33 -3.14 -5.18
N ARG A 299 -30.41 -2.39 -5.45
CA ARG A 299 -30.31 -0.97 -5.83
C ARG A 299 -30.08 -0.14 -4.57
N SER A 300 -29.03 0.68 -4.59
CA SER A 300 -28.66 1.59 -3.49
C SER A 300 -29.08 3.02 -3.77
N SER A 301 -29.60 3.71 -2.76
CA SER A 301 -29.83 5.17 -2.78
C SER A 301 -29.42 5.79 -1.45
N GLU A 302 -28.87 6.99 -1.49
CA GLU A 302 -28.50 7.75 -0.30
C GLU A 302 -29.72 8.07 0.58
N ILE A 303 -29.54 8.06 1.89
CA ILE A 303 -30.56 8.42 2.88
C ILE A 303 -30.08 9.61 3.69
N SER A 304 -30.90 10.66 3.76
CA SER A 304 -30.59 11.83 4.58
C SER A 304 -30.58 11.46 6.06
N TYR A 305 -29.63 12.01 6.81
CA TYR A 305 -29.48 11.70 8.22
C TYR A 305 -29.12 12.93 9.06
N ASP A 306 -29.36 12.83 10.36
CA ASP A 306 -28.97 13.79 11.39
C ASP A 306 -28.36 13.03 12.56
N TYR A 307 -27.23 13.50 13.09
CA TYR A 307 -26.50 12.85 14.17
C TYR A 307 -26.04 13.89 15.19
N ASP A 308 -26.52 13.76 16.43
CA ASP A 308 -26.25 14.72 17.50
C ASP A 308 -25.08 14.33 18.43
N GLY A 309 -24.37 13.25 18.10
CA GLY A 309 -23.33 12.66 18.94
C GLY A 309 -23.82 11.52 19.83
N TYR A 310 -25.12 11.24 19.85
CA TYR A 310 -25.72 10.16 20.65
C TYR A 310 -26.72 9.32 19.85
N GLU A 311 -27.64 9.98 19.12
CA GLU A 311 -28.67 9.35 18.31
C GLU A 311 -28.50 9.74 16.84
N LEU A 312 -28.45 8.73 15.97
CA LEU A 312 -28.53 8.91 14.52
C LEU A 312 -29.98 8.75 14.09
N THR A 313 -30.51 9.77 13.42
CA THR A 313 -31.86 9.75 12.84
C THR A 313 -31.81 9.79 11.32
N LEU A 314 -32.45 8.83 10.65
CA LEU A 314 -32.46 8.65 9.20
C LEU A 314 -33.84 8.99 8.63
N ASP A 315 -33.90 9.75 7.54
CA ASP A 315 -35.13 10.12 6.84
C ASP A 315 -35.52 9.07 5.80
N THR A 316 -36.60 8.35 6.05
CA THR A 316 -37.09 7.26 5.17
C THR A 316 -38.06 7.72 4.09
N ALA A 317 -38.18 9.02 3.79
CA ALA A 317 -39.09 9.52 2.75
C ALA A 317 -38.89 8.84 1.38
N ASN A 318 -37.66 8.42 1.08
CA ASN A 318 -37.33 7.73 -0.18
C ASN A 318 -37.73 6.23 -0.18
N ILE A 319 -38.15 5.67 0.96
CA ILE A 319 -38.59 4.27 1.10
C ILE A 319 -40.11 4.20 0.90
N SER A 320 -40.53 4.26 -0.36
CA SER A 320 -41.95 4.41 -0.73
C SER A 320 -42.72 3.09 -0.87
N SER A 321 -42.06 1.97 -1.18
CA SER A 321 -42.72 0.68 -1.37
C SER A 321 -42.63 -0.23 -0.15
N ASN A 322 -43.70 -0.99 0.11
CA ASN A 322 -43.71 -2.04 1.12
C ASN A 322 -42.69 -3.12 0.75
N GLY A 323 -41.91 -3.59 1.72
CA GLY A 323 -40.84 -4.55 1.45
C GLY A 323 -39.77 -4.61 2.54
N ILE A 324 -38.72 -5.39 2.26
CA ILE A 324 -37.53 -5.49 3.11
C ILE A 324 -36.43 -4.64 2.48
N TYR A 325 -35.78 -3.85 3.31
CA TYR A 325 -34.65 -2.99 2.96
C TYR A 325 -33.48 -3.27 3.90
N TYR A 326 -32.28 -2.99 3.42
CA TYR A 326 -31.08 -2.94 4.25
C TYR A 326 -30.60 -1.49 4.32
N ILE A 327 -30.42 -0.99 5.54
CA ILE A 327 -29.77 0.30 5.77
C ILE A 327 -28.30 0.03 6.06
N ARG A 328 -27.43 0.67 5.29
CA ARG A 328 -25.98 0.62 5.42
C ARG A 328 -25.50 1.99 5.89
N ILE A 329 -24.79 2.04 7.01
CA ILE A 329 -24.15 3.25 7.54
C ILE A 329 -22.64 2.99 7.57
N VAL A 330 -21.88 3.87 6.95
CA VAL A 330 -20.42 3.78 6.85
C VAL A 330 -19.79 4.83 7.74
N THR A 331 -18.86 4.40 8.57
CA THR A 331 -18.01 5.25 9.40
C THR A 331 -16.56 5.14 8.93
N SER A 332 -15.64 5.82 9.59
CA SER A 332 -14.20 5.73 9.29
C SER A 332 -13.63 4.31 9.40
N ASP A 333 -14.17 3.46 10.28
CA ASP A 333 -13.58 2.16 10.65
C ASP A 333 -14.58 0.98 10.59
N LYS A 334 -15.90 1.23 10.54
CA LYS A 334 -16.95 0.19 10.58
C LYS A 334 -18.08 0.41 9.58
N ILE A 335 -18.74 -0.69 9.22
CA ILE A 335 -20.04 -0.68 8.52
C ILE A 335 -21.10 -1.17 9.49
N TYR A 336 -22.13 -0.35 9.72
CA TYR A 336 -23.33 -0.76 10.43
C TYR A 336 -24.40 -1.16 9.43
N LEU A 337 -24.94 -2.37 9.58
CA LEU A 337 -25.96 -2.92 8.70
C LEU A 337 -27.24 -3.21 9.49
N ALA A 338 -28.37 -2.70 9.03
CA ALA A 338 -29.67 -2.95 9.66
C ALA A 338 -30.69 -3.44 8.64
N ARG A 339 -31.42 -4.51 8.99
CA ARG A 339 -32.56 -4.97 8.20
C ARG A 339 -33.84 -4.28 8.65
N VAL A 340 -34.54 -3.64 7.72
CA VAL A 340 -35.77 -2.87 8.01
C VAL A 340 -36.93 -3.35 7.14
N VAL A 341 -38.14 -3.36 7.71
CA VAL A 341 -39.37 -3.74 7.01
C VAL A 341 -40.26 -2.51 6.87
N LYS A 342 -40.69 -2.17 5.65
CA LYS A 342 -41.72 -1.15 5.38
C LYS A 342 -43.07 -1.85 5.20
N ILE A 343 -44.07 -1.47 6.00
CA ILE A 343 -45.43 -2.06 5.99
C ILE A 343 -46.50 -1.08 5.49
#